data_AF-A0A8T6UNC4-F1
#
_entry.id   AF-A0A8T6UNC4-F1
#
_cell.length_a   1.000
_cell.length_b   1.000
_cell.length_c   1.000
_cell.angle_alpha   90.00
_cell.angle_beta   90.00
_cell.angle_gamma   90.00
#
_symmetry.space_group_name_H-M   'P 1'
#
loop_
_entity.id
_entity.type
_entity.pdbx_description
1 polymer ?
#
loop_
_entity_poly.entity_id
_entity_poly.type
_entity_poly.pdbx_seq_one_letter_code
_entity_poly.pdbx_strand_id
1 'polypeptide(L)'
;MKIEELPVAESVKQVLSSSGISELYPPQKEAIEAGALEGKNLVLASPTASGKTLVAELCALKHIIEGNGKVLYLTPLRALASEKY
;
A
#
# COMPACT_ATOMS: atom_id res chain seq x y z
N MET A 1 11.05 8.07 -2.66
CA MET A 1 10.40 8.55 -1.41
C MET A 1 10.72 7.56 -0.33
N LYS A 2 11.43 7.98 0.72
CA LYS A 2 11.87 7.06 1.76
C LYS A 2 10.68 6.58 2.58
N ILE A 3 10.74 5.35 3.08
CA ILE A 3 9.66 4.81 3.94
C ILE A 3 9.46 5.67 5.21
N GLU A 4 10.53 6.26 5.74
CA GLU A 4 10.50 7.15 6.90
C GLU A 4 9.58 8.38 6.69
N GLU A 5 9.46 8.84 5.45
CA GLU A 5 8.68 10.02 5.04
C GLU A 5 7.18 9.70 4.88
N LEU A 6 6.78 8.42 4.94
CA LEU A 6 5.38 8.05 4.70
C LEU A 6 4.45 8.50 5.83
N PRO A 7 3.28 9.07 5.51
CA PRO A 7 2.27 9.46 6.50
C PRO A 7 1.41 8.24 6.90
N VAL A 8 2.05 7.25 7.52
CA VAL A 8 1.44 6.03 8.08
C VAL A 8 2.00 5.76 9.47
N ALA A 9 1.30 4.94 10.26
CA ALA A 9 1.74 4.50 11.58
C ALA A 9 3.18 3.94 11.59
N GLU A 10 3.91 4.19 12.68
CA GLU A 10 5.33 3.81 12.82
C GLU A 10 5.55 2.30 12.72
N SER A 11 4.60 1.50 13.23
CA SER A 11 4.62 0.04 13.11
C SER A 11 4.64 -0.43 11.65
N VAL A 12 3.95 0.27 10.75
CA VAL A 12 3.96 -0.04 9.31
C VAL A 12 5.34 0.23 8.72
N LYS A 13 5.97 1.37 9.06
CA LYS A 13 7.32 1.71 8.60
C LYS A 13 8.35 0.66 9.03
N GLN A 14 8.28 0.22 10.28
CA GLN A 14 9.16 -0.83 10.82
C GLN A 14 9.01 -2.16 10.08
N VAL A 15 7.78 -2.58 9.77
CA VAL A 15 7.53 -3.81 8.99
C VAL A 15 8.10 -3.70 7.58
N LEU A 16 7.94 -2.55 6.91
CA LEU A 16 8.49 -2.33 5.57
C LEU A 16 10.02 -2.36 5.58
N SER A 17 10.65 -1.66 6.53
CA SER A 17 12.11 -1.64 6.65
C SER A 17 12.68 -3.02 6.98
N SER A 18 12.06 -3.78 7.90
CA SER A 18 12.48 -5.15 8.21
C SER A 18 12.26 -6.13 7.06
N SER A 19 11.33 -5.83 6.15
CA SER A 19 11.13 -6.56 4.89
C SER A 19 12.09 -6.15 3.77
N GLY A 20 13.07 -5.28 4.07
CA GLY A 20 14.07 -4.81 3.11
C GLY A 20 13.59 -3.68 2.19
N ILE A 21 12.45 -3.07 2.48
CA ILE A 21 11.90 -1.94 1.71
C ILE A 21 12.36 -0.64 2.37
N SER A 22 13.28 0.07 1.71
CA SER A 22 13.82 1.36 2.17
C SER A 22 13.26 2.56 1.42
N GLU A 23 12.85 2.35 0.16
CA GLU A 23 12.33 3.41 -0.71
C GLU A 23 11.20 2.89 -1.61
N LEU A 24 10.20 3.75 -1.86
CA LEU A 24 9.15 3.49 -2.84
C LEU A 24 9.65 3.65 -4.28
N TYR A 25 9.18 2.76 -5.17
CA TYR A 25 9.33 2.92 -6.61
C TYR A 25 8.57 4.14 -7.15
N PRO A 26 8.97 4.69 -8.33
CA PRO A 26 8.33 5.89 -8.87
C PRO A 26 6.79 5.79 -8.99
N PRO A 27 6.18 4.71 -9.52
CA PRO A 27 4.73 4.62 -9.61
C PRO A 27 4.02 4.55 -8.25
N GLN A 28 4.70 4.02 -7.23
CA GLN A 28 4.17 3.98 -5.87
C GLN A 28 4.19 5.37 -5.25
N LYS A 29 5.32 6.08 -5.39
CA LYS A 29 5.46 7.48 -4.95
C LYS A 29 4.39 8.36 -5.60
N GLU A 30 4.21 8.26 -6.92
CA GLU A 30 3.18 9.00 -7.66
C GLU A 30 1.78 8.72 -7.10
N ALA A 31 1.47 7.47 -6.73
CA ALA A 31 0.20 7.14 -6.10
C ALA A 31 0.02 7.79 -4.72
N ILE A 32 1.08 7.84 -3.90
CA ILE A 32 1.06 8.53 -2.60
C ILE A 32 0.81 10.03 -2.81
N GLU A 33 1.53 10.66 -3.74
CA GLU A 33 1.38 12.08 -4.07
C GLU A 33 0.01 12.42 -4.69
N ALA A 34 -0.61 11.46 -5.38
CA ALA A 34 -1.99 11.57 -5.86
C ALA A 34 -3.05 11.45 -4.74
N GLY A 35 -2.62 11.20 -3.50
CA GLY A 35 -3.49 11.17 -2.31
C GLY A 35 -4.03 9.78 -1.96
N ALA A 36 -3.33 8.70 -2.34
CA ALA A 36 -3.70 7.33 -1.94
C ALA A 36 -3.86 7.18 -0.42
N LEU A 37 -3.07 7.91 0.37
CA LEU A 37 -3.13 7.89 1.85
C LEU A 37 -4.01 8.99 2.46
N GLU A 38 -4.77 9.71 1.63
CA GLU A 38 -5.68 10.79 2.05
C GLU A 38 -7.16 10.35 1.98
N GLY A 39 -7.43 9.09 1.66
CA GLY A 39 -8.78 8.56 1.49
C GLY A 39 -9.44 8.94 0.16
N LYS A 40 -8.66 9.43 -0.82
CA LYS A 40 -9.15 9.70 -2.18
C LYS A 40 -9.29 8.39 -2.96
N ASN A 41 -10.26 8.37 -3.89
CA ASN A 41 -10.39 7.28 -4.86
C ASN A 41 -9.28 7.40 -5.91
N LEU A 42 -8.62 6.28 -6.21
CA LEU A 42 -7.50 6.22 -7.17
C LEU A 42 -7.72 5.05 -8.14
N VAL A 43 -7.36 5.27 -9.41
CA VAL A 43 -7.15 4.19 -10.39
C VAL A 43 -5.66 4.13 -10.70
N LEU A 44 -4.99 3.08 -10.24
CA LEU A 44 -3.55 2.88 -10.45
C LEU A 44 -3.28 1.95 -11.63
N ALA A 45 -2.85 2.50 -12.75
CA ALA A 45 -2.44 1.74 -13.93
C ALA A 45 -0.91 1.75 -14.06
N SER A 46 -0.26 0.62 -13.79
CA SER A 46 1.19 0.46 -13.96
C SER A 46 1.54 -0.98 -14.35
N PRO A 47 2.73 -1.23 -14.95
CA PRO A 47 3.19 -2.58 -15.30
C PRO A 47 3.16 -3.55 -14.12
N THR A 48 3.08 -4.86 -14.37
CA THR A 48 3.32 -5.87 -13.34
C THR A 48 4.73 -5.71 -12.74
N ALA A 49 4.95 -6.24 -11.53
CA ALA A 49 6.18 -6.05 -10.74
C ALA A 49 6.55 -4.61 -10.31
N SER A 50 5.81 -3.58 -10.74
CA SER A 50 6.01 -2.19 -10.27
C SER A 50 5.47 -1.90 -8.86
N GLY A 51 5.01 -2.94 -8.15
CA GLY A 51 4.64 -2.82 -6.73
C GLY A 51 3.27 -2.18 -6.44
N LYS A 52 2.29 -2.32 -7.35
CA LYS A 52 0.88 -1.89 -7.12
C LYS A 52 0.29 -2.44 -5.82
N THR A 53 0.62 -3.69 -5.50
CA THR A 53 0.12 -4.37 -4.29
C THR A 53 0.49 -3.60 -3.03
N LEU A 54 1.72 -3.11 -2.92
CA LEU A 54 2.17 -2.34 -1.76
C LEU A 54 1.35 -1.05 -1.57
N VAL A 55 0.98 -0.35 -2.65
CA VAL A 55 0.12 0.85 -2.55
C VAL A 55 -1.23 0.50 -1.93
N ALA A 56 -1.85 -0.60 -2.39
CA ALA A 56 -3.12 -1.06 -1.85
C ALA A 56 -2.99 -1.49 -0.38
N GLU A 57 -1.92 -2.18 -0.01
CA GLU A 57 -1.63 -2.59 1.38
C GLU A 57 -1.41 -1.39 2.30
N LEU A 58 -0.69 -0.37 1.86
CA LEU A 58 -0.50 0.88 2.62
C LEU A 58 -1.83 1.59 2.89
N CYS A 59 -2.70 1.68 1.87
CA CYS A 59 -4.04 2.23 2.03
C CYS A 59 -4.87 1.42 3.03
N ALA A 60 -4.79 0.10 2.93
CA ALA A 60 -5.52 -0.81 3.80
C ALA A 60 -5.06 -0.70 5.27
N LEU A 61 -3.75 -0.76 5.50
CA LEU A 61 -3.15 -0.65 6.82
C LEU A 61 -3.47 0.68 7.47
N LYS A 62 -3.36 1.79 6.73
CA LYS A 62 -3.73 3.11 7.22
C LYS A 62 -5.19 3.16 7.66
N HIS A 63 -6.11 2.64 6.83
CA HIS A 63 -7.54 2.62 7.15
C HIS A 63 -7.86 1.77 8.38
N ILE A 64 -7.22 0.60 8.53
CA ILE A 64 -7.44 -0.30 9.67
C ILE A 64 -6.86 0.29 10.96
N ILE A 65 -5.60 0.75 10.93
CA ILE A 65 -4.88 1.18 12.12
C ILE A 65 -5.35 2.56 12.61
N GLU A 66 -5.50 3.52 11.70
CA GLU A 66 -5.82 4.91 12.08
C GLU A 66 -7.33 5.18 12.02
N GLY A 67 -8.05 4.50 11.11
CA GLY A 67 -9.49 4.65 10.95
C GLY A 67 -10.34 3.67 11.76
N ASN A 68 -9.71 2.67 12.39
CA ASN A 68 -10.38 1.56 13.10
C ASN A 68 -11.44 0.85 12.23
N GLY A 69 -11.18 0.77 10.92
CA GLY A 69 -12.10 0.29 9.90
C GLY A 69 -11.82 -1.15 9.44
N LYS A 70 -12.51 -1.57 8.38
CA LYS A 70 -12.31 -2.86 7.70
C LYS A 70 -12.06 -2.61 6.22
N VAL A 71 -11.26 -3.48 5.60
CA VAL A 71 -10.89 -3.38 4.19
C VAL A 71 -11.31 -4.65 3.45
N LEU A 72 -11.82 -4.48 2.24
CA LEU A 72 -12.12 -5.58 1.32
C LEU A 72 -11.11 -5.56 0.17
N TYR A 73 -10.23 -6.56 0.13
CA TYR A 73 -9.26 -6.73 -0.96
C TYR A 73 -9.80 -7.72 -1.98
N LEU A 74 -10.14 -7.23 -3.17
CA LEU A 74 -10.76 -8.03 -4.23
C LEU A 74 -9.71 -8.47 -5.26
N THR A 75 -9.71 -9.76 -5.59
CA THR A 75 -8.90 -10.34 -6.67
C THR A 75 -9.80 -11.14 -7.62
N PRO A 76 -9.42 -11.28 -8.90
CA PRO A 76 -10.30 -11.92 -9.89
C PRO A 76 -10.39 -13.45 -9.76
N LEU A 77 -9.41 -14.09 -9.11
CA LEU A 77 -9.30 -15.55 -9.02
C LEU A 77 -9.10 -16.00 -7.58
N ARG A 78 -9.71 -17.14 -7.22
CA ARG A 78 -9.53 -17.77 -5.90
C ARG A 78 -8.07 -18.05 -5.59
N ALA A 79 -7.30 -18.51 -6.57
CA ALA A 79 -5.87 -18.78 -6.39
C ALA A 79 -5.09 -17.53 -5.97
N LEU A 80 -5.42 -16.37 -6.53
CA LEU A 80 -4.80 -15.10 -6.15
C LEU A 80 -5.25 -14.63 -4.77
N ALA A 81 -6.52 -14.88 -4.40
CA ALA A 81 -6.98 -14.62 -3.04
C ALA A 81 -6.22 -15.47 -2.02
N SER A 82 -5.98 -16.75 -2.32
CA SER A 82 -5.19 -17.65 -1.47
C SER A 82 -3.71 -17.27 -1.38
N GLU A 83 -3.11 -16.71 -2.42
CA GLU A 83 -1.73 -16.19 -2.37
C GLU A 83 -1.59 -14.98 -1.41
N LYS A 84 -2.68 -14.25 -1.17
CA LYS A 84 -2.71 -13.06 -0.32
C LYS A 84 -3.19 -13.31 1.12
N TYR A 85 -3.59 -14.54 1.44
CA TYR A 85 -4.03 -14.96 2.79
C TYR A 85 -2.85 -15.49 3.60
#